data_AF-A0A7V5T886-F1
#
_entry.id   AF-A0A7V5T886-F1
#
_cell.length_a   1.000
_cell.length_b   1.000
_cell.length_c   1.000
_cell.angle_alpha   90.00
_cell.angle_beta   90.00
_cell.angle_gamma   90.00
#
_symmetry.space_group_name_H-M   'P 1'
#
loop_
_entity.id
_entity.type
_entity.pdbx_description
1 polymer ?
#
loop_
_entity_poly.entity_id
_entity_poly.type
_entity_poly.pdbx_seq_one_letter_code
_entity_poly.pdbx_strand_id
1 'polypeptide(L)'
;RARGTPRIANRLLRRVRDFAQVEADGRITREVAEYALNRMEVDRFGLDEVDRKLLLTIIEKFHGGPVGLNTLSAAINEEKDAIEEIYEPYLIRIGFLNRTPRGRVVTEAAYRHLGYATPRLPLADQGLFPEPS
;
A
#
# COMPACT_ATOMS: atom_id res chain seq x y z
N ARG A 1 4.31 18.95 -8.77
CA ARG A 1 2.93 19.23 -8.30
C ARG A 1 2.63 18.32 -7.11
N ALA A 2 2.53 18.89 -5.91
CA ALA A 2 2.17 18.17 -4.68
C ALA A 2 0.76 17.61 -4.84
N ARG A 3 0.63 16.27 -4.78
CA ARG A 3 -0.60 15.56 -5.11
C ARG A 3 -1.56 15.61 -3.94
N GLY A 4 -2.48 16.59 -3.96
CA GLY A 4 -3.83 16.50 -3.40
C GLY A 4 -4.05 16.16 -1.91
N THR A 5 -3.03 16.10 -1.06
CA THR A 5 -3.24 15.87 0.37
C THR A 5 -2.09 16.48 1.19
N PRO A 6 -2.33 17.55 1.98
CA PRO A 6 -1.29 18.21 2.78
C PRO A 6 -0.48 17.26 3.66
N ARG A 7 -1.14 16.19 4.16
CA ARG A 7 -0.52 15.16 5.00
C ARG A 7 0.53 14.32 4.26
N ILE A 8 0.31 14.00 2.99
CA ILE A 8 1.25 13.22 2.15
C ILE A 8 2.46 14.08 1.77
N ALA A 9 2.22 15.34 1.40
CA ALA A 9 3.31 16.29 1.14
C ALA A 9 4.18 16.45 2.39
N ASN A 10 3.56 16.55 3.57
CA ASN A 10 4.28 16.60 4.84
C ASN A 10 5.04 15.30 5.17
N ARG A 11 4.49 14.11 4.86
CA ARG A 11 5.19 12.82 5.03
C ARG A 11 6.45 12.74 4.15
N LEU A 12 6.30 13.07 2.87
CA LEU A 12 7.41 13.07 1.91
C LEU A 12 8.47 14.11 2.30
N LEU A 13 8.06 15.32 2.70
CA LEU A 13 8.97 16.37 3.14
C LEU A 13 9.74 15.95 4.40
N ARG A 14 9.06 15.32 5.37
CA ARG A 14 9.69 14.82 6.59
C ARG A 14 10.76 13.77 6.27
N ARG A 15 10.46 12.83 5.36
CA ARG A 15 11.44 11.82 4.92
C ARG A 15 12.62 12.39 4.14
N VAL A 16 12.39 13.33 3.22
CA VAL A 16 13.48 14.04 2.52
C VAL A 16 14.37 14.76 3.53
N ARG A 17 13.77 15.35 4.57
CA ARG A 17 14.51 16.01 5.66
C ARG A 17 15.31 15.01 6.51
N ASP A 18 14.70 13.90 6.92
CA ASP A 18 15.37 12.89 7.75
C ASP A 18 16.55 12.25 6.98
N PHE A 19 16.38 12.00 5.67
CA PHE A 19 17.47 11.57 4.79
C PHE A 19 18.59 12.62 4.69
N ALA A 20 18.25 13.89 4.48
CA ALA A 20 19.22 14.97 4.40
C ALA A 20 20.00 15.18 5.71
N GLN A 21 19.40 14.89 6.86
CA GLN A 21 20.08 14.93 8.17
C GLN A 21 21.13 13.83 8.33
N VAL A 22 20.90 12.64 7.78
CA VAL A 22 21.83 11.50 7.92
C VAL A 22 22.91 11.51 6.83
N GLU A 23 22.55 11.89 5.60
CA GLU A 23 23.40 11.69 4.41
C GLU A 23 23.93 13.00 3.79
N ALA A 24 23.47 14.19 4.24
CA ALA A 24 23.78 15.47 3.59
C ALA A 24 24.00 16.65 4.56
N ASP A 25 24.53 16.41 5.76
CA ASP A 25 24.83 17.43 6.78
C ASP A 25 23.64 18.39 7.08
N GLY A 26 22.41 17.90 6.94
CA GLY A 26 21.18 18.64 7.24
C GLY A 26 20.77 19.69 6.21
N ARG A 27 21.41 19.78 5.04
CA ARG A 27 21.03 20.73 3.98
C ARG A 27 20.20 20.06 2.89
N ILE A 28 18.93 20.48 2.78
CA ILE A 28 18.03 20.03 1.71
C ILE A 28 18.33 20.85 0.44
N THR A 29 19.17 20.33 -0.45
CA THR A 29 19.35 20.86 -1.81
C THR A 29 18.44 20.13 -2.80
N ARG A 30 18.30 20.66 -4.01
CA ARG A 30 17.52 20.02 -5.07
C ARG A 30 18.09 18.64 -5.41
N GLU A 31 19.41 18.51 -5.47
CA GLU A 31 20.11 17.26 -5.78
C GLU A 31 19.88 16.24 -4.66
N VAL A 32 19.92 16.65 -3.39
CA VAL A 32 19.62 15.79 -2.23
C VAL A 32 18.16 15.34 -2.25
N ALA A 33 17.22 16.22 -2.60
CA ALA A 33 15.81 15.87 -2.73
C ALA A 33 15.56 14.88 -3.88
N GLU A 34 16.15 15.10 -5.06
CA GLU A 34 16.07 14.16 -6.19
C GLU A 34 16.73 12.82 -5.87
N TYR A 35 17.88 12.83 -5.20
CA TYR A 35 18.58 11.63 -4.77
C TYR A 35 17.80 10.86 -3.69
N ALA A 36 17.25 11.55 -2.69
CA ALA A 36 16.40 10.96 -1.66
C ALA A 36 15.14 10.33 -2.29
N LEU A 37 14.45 11.04 -3.19
CA LEU A 37 13.27 10.51 -3.87
C LEU A 37 13.58 9.27 -4.73
N ASN A 38 14.76 9.24 -5.39
CA ASN A 38 15.22 8.09 -6.15
C ASN A 38 15.64 6.90 -5.24
N ARG A 39 16.27 7.16 -4.08
CA ARG A 39 16.68 6.15 -3.10
C ARG A 39 15.54 5.62 -2.24
N MET A 40 14.47 6.40 -2.06
CA MET A 40 13.33 6.03 -1.23
C MET A 40 12.47 4.91 -1.83
N GLU A 41 12.89 4.32 -2.96
CA GLU A 41 12.20 3.22 -3.66
C GLU A 41 10.71 3.48 -3.83
N VAL A 42 10.33 4.74 -4.03
CA VAL A 42 8.93 5.11 -4.19
C VAL A 42 8.53 4.64 -5.57
N ASP A 43 7.68 3.62 -5.63
CA ASP A 43 7.26 3.10 -6.94
C ASP A 43 6.44 4.14 -7.71
N ARG A 44 6.07 3.83 -8.96
CA ARG A 44 5.25 4.71 -9.81
C ARG A 44 3.94 5.18 -9.17
N PHE A 45 3.43 4.43 -8.18
CA PHE A 45 2.23 4.74 -7.40
C PHE A 45 2.52 5.38 -6.06
N GLY A 46 3.76 5.70 -5.71
CA GLY A 46 4.04 6.39 -4.45
C GLY A 46 4.18 5.47 -3.23
N LEU A 47 4.17 4.14 -3.40
CA LEU A 47 4.24 3.23 -2.26
C LEU A 47 5.63 3.27 -1.64
N ASP A 48 5.67 3.37 -0.32
CA ASP A 48 6.89 3.18 0.46
C ASP A 48 7.10 1.72 0.89
N GLU A 49 8.16 1.48 1.64
CA GLU A 49 8.50 0.15 2.16
C GLU A 49 7.39 -0.44 3.03
N VAL A 50 6.74 0.35 3.89
CA VAL A 50 5.69 -0.12 4.80
C VAL A 50 4.40 -0.41 4.03
N ASP A 51 4.05 0.44 3.06
CA ASP A 51 2.93 0.26 2.14
C ASP A 51 3.09 -1.08 1.39
N ARG A 52 4.28 -1.35 0.83
CA ARG A 52 4.60 -2.62 0.18
C ARG A 52 4.58 -3.79 1.15
N LYS A 53 5.21 -3.66 2.31
CA LYS A 53 5.26 -4.72 3.33
C LYS A 53 3.86 -5.11 3.79
N LEU A 54 2.96 -4.15 3.94
CA LEU A 54 1.56 -4.39 4.28
C LEU A 54 0.88 -5.22 3.18
N LEU A 55 0.93 -4.78 1.93
CA LEU A 55 0.30 -5.48 0.80
C LEU A 55 0.89 -6.89 0.60
N LEU A 56 2.22 -7.02 0.58
CA LEU A 56 2.92 -8.29 0.43
C LEU A 56 2.59 -9.26 1.56
N THR A 57 2.52 -8.77 2.80
CA THR A 57 2.13 -9.61 3.94
C THR A 57 0.73 -10.19 3.76
N ILE A 58 -0.23 -9.40 3.27
CA ILE A 58 -1.58 -9.88 2.99
C ILE A 58 -1.58 -10.90 1.85
N ILE A 59 -0.82 -10.65 0.79
CA ILE A 59 -0.71 -11.55 -0.37
C ILE A 59 -0.07 -12.90 0.02
N GLU A 60 1.10 -12.86 0.67
CA GLU A 60 1.94 -14.04 0.89
C GLU A 60 1.52 -14.86 2.11
N LYS A 61 1.20 -14.20 3.23
CA LYS A 61 0.88 -14.89 4.49
C LYS A 61 -0.61 -15.18 4.64
N PHE A 62 -1.46 -14.39 3.99
CA PHE A 62 -2.91 -14.47 4.14
C PHE A 62 -3.64 -14.73 2.82
N HIS A 63 -2.91 -15.07 1.75
CA HIS A 63 -3.45 -15.43 0.43
C HIS A 63 -4.42 -14.37 -0.14
N GLY A 64 -4.15 -13.09 0.12
CA GLY A 64 -4.99 -11.96 -0.31
C GLY A 64 -6.01 -11.49 0.72
N GLY A 65 -6.13 -12.17 1.87
CA GLY A 65 -7.05 -11.83 2.96
C GLY A 65 -8.34 -12.67 2.95
N PRO A 66 -9.34 -12.34 3.80
CA PRO A 66 -9.38 -11.19 4.71
C PRO A 66 -8.51 -11.37 5.96
N VAL A 67 -7.82 -10.30 6.38
CA VAL A 67 -7.02 -10.26 7.62
C VAL A 67 -7.47 -9.14 8.58
N GLY A 68 -7.54 -9.44 9.88
CA GLY A 68 -7.89 -8.46 10.91
C GLY A 68 -6.76 -7.45 11.18
N LEU A 69 -7.09 -6.23 11.63
CA LEU A 69 -6.10 -5.17 11.93
C LEU A 69 -5.05 -5.64 12.93
N ASN A 70 -5.49 -6.32 14.00
CA ASN A 70 -4.62 -6.80 15.06
C ASN A 70 -3.59 -7.80 14.52
N THR A 71 -4.04 -8.74 13.68
CA THR A 71 -3.18 -9.76 13.07
C THR A 71 -2.21 -9.14 12.08
N LEU A 72 -2.69 -8.19 11.26
CA LEU A 72 -1.85 -7.50 10.28
C LEU A 72 -0.77 -6.66 10.97
N SER A 73 -1.15 -5.88 11.98
CA SER A 73 -0.24 -5.09 12.85
C SER A 73 0.86 -5.96 13.46
N ALA A 74 0.49 -7.09 14.07
CA ALA A 74 1.46 -8.04 14.62
C ALA A 74 2.38 -8.65 13.56
N ALA A 75 1.84 -8.94 12.36
CA ALA A 75 2.61 -9.58 11.28
C ALA A 75 3.66 -8.66 10.65
N ILE A 76 3.44 -7.34 10.65
CA ILE A 76 4.37 -6.36 10.06
C ILE A 76 5.16 -5.55 11.09
N ASN A 77 4.90 -5.77 12.39
CA ASN A 77 5.49 -5.03 13.52
C ASN A 77 5.24 -3.52 13.43
N GLU A 78 3.99 -3.13 13.18
CA GLU A 78 3.57 -1.73 13.04
C GLU A 78 2.35 -1.47 13.92
N GLU A 79 2.19 -0.23 14.40
CA GLU A 79 1.05 0.15 15.24
C GLU A 79 -0.28 0.13 14.46
N LYS A 80 -1.35 -0.30 15.12
CA LYS A 80 -2.70 -0.39 14.50
C LYS A 80 -3.19 0.97 14.02
N ASP A 81 -3.00 2.00 14.83
CA ASP A 81 -3.44 3.36 14.54
C ASP A 81 -2.64 3.93 13.35
N ALA A 82 -1.35 3.61 13.25
CA ALA A 82 -0.56 3.95 12.07
C ALA A 82 -1.11 3.28 10.81
N ILE A 83 -1.43 1.98 10.85
CA ILE A 83 -2.06 1.26 9.74
C ILE A 83 -3.38 1.90 9.33
N GLU A 84 -4.29 2.14 10.27
CA GLU A 84 -5.63 2.63 9.99
C GLU A 84 -5.67 4.12 9.58
N GLU A 85 -4.86 4.98 10.21
CA GLU A 85 -4.94 6.43 10.01
C GLU A 85 -3.94 6.97 8.97
N ILE A 86 -2.84 6.25 8.72
CA ILE A 86 -1.75 6.71 7.87
C ILE A 86 -1.70 5.92 6.56
N TYR A 87 -1.66 4.58 6.63
CA TYR A 87 -1.35 3.74 5.47
C TYR A 87 -2.61 3.35 4.68
N GLU A 88 -3.64 2.79 5.35
CA GLU A 88 -4.89 2.33 4.73
C GLU A 88 -5.58 3.40 3.85
N PRO A 89 -5.73 4.66 4.28
CA PRO A 89 -6.49 5.65 3.50
C PRO A 89 -5.91 5.84 2.09
N TYR A 90 -4.59 5.72 1.94
CA TYR A 90 -3.95 5.84 0.64
C TYR A 90 -4.17 4.59 -0.21
N LEU A 91 -3.89 3.42 0.37
CA LEU A 91 -4.02 2.13 -0.32
C LEU A 91 -5.45 1.85 -0.79
N ILE A 92 -6.46 2.26 0.00
CA ILE A 92 -7.87 2.18 -0.39
C ILE A 92 -8.16 3.16 -1.54
N ARG A 93 -7.69 4.41 -1.45
CA ARG A 93 -7.94 5.43 -2.47
C ARG A 93 -7.37 5.08 -3.83
N ILE A 94 -6.20 4.44 -3.89
CA ILE A 94 -5.61 3.96 -5.16
C ILE A 94 -6.15 2.59 -5.59
N GLY A 95 -7.07 2.01 -4.81
CA GLY A 95 -7.74 0.75 -5.12
C GLY A 95 -6.87 -0.49 -4.93
N PHE A 96 -5.86 -0.44 -4.05
CA PHE A 96 -4.94 -1.56 -3.75
C PHE A 96 -5.38 -2.40 -2.55
N LEU A 97 -6.21 -1.82 -1.67
CA LEU A 97 -6.70 -2.45 -0.46
C LEU A 97 -8.20 -2.21 -0.31
N ASN A 98 -8.94 -3.24 0.09
CA ASN A 98 -10.35 -3.14 0.47
C ASN A 98 -10.52 -3.44 1.96
N ARG A 99 -11.33 -2.61 2.63
CA ARG A 99 -11.79 -2.90 4.00
C ARG A 99 -13.13 -3.60 3.94
N THR A 100 -13.24 -4.75 4.61
CA THR A 100 -14.47 -5.54 4.73
C THR A 100 -14.80 -5.75 6.21
N PRO A 101 -16.04 -6.14 6.57
CA PRO A 101 -16.37 -6.51 7.94
C PRO A 101 -15.50 -7.65 8.51
N ARG A 102 -14.96 -8.50 7.62
CA ARG A 102 -14.12 -9.65 7.99
C ARG A 102 -12.63 -9.30 8.07
N GLY A 103 -12.21 -8.13 7.57
CA GLY A 103 -10.81 -7.74 7.52
C GLY A 103 -10.40 -7.04 6.22
N ARG A 104 -9.09 -6.91 6.02
CA ARG A 104 -8.45 -6.27 4.87
C ARG A 104 -8.20 -7.29 3.77
N VAL A 105 -8.51 -6.92 2.54
CA VAL A 105 -8.35 -7.77 1.35
C VAL A 105 -7.57 -6.98 0.30
N VAL A 106 -6.56 -7.61 -0.29
CA VAL A 106 -5.78 -7.02 -1.38
C VAL A 106 -6.52 -7.17 -2.70
N THR A 107 -6.51 -6.13 -3.52
CA THR A 107 -7.20 -6.14 -4.81
C THR A 107 -6.33 -6.69 -5.92
N GLU A 108 -6.97 -7.08 -7.03
CA GLU A 108 -6.26 -7.48 -8.26
C GLU A 108 -5.26 -6.42 -8.76
N ALA A 109 -5.58 -5.13 -8.57
CA ALA A 109 -4.69 -4.04 -8.97
C ALA A 109 -3.35 -4.07 -8.21
N ALA A 110 -3.40 -4.37 -6.90
CA ALA A 110 -2.20 -4.51 -6.09
C ALA A 110 -1.39 -5.76 -6.47
N TYR A 111 -2.05 -6.91 -6.73
CA TYR A 111 -1.37 -8.11 -7.25
C TYR A 111 -0.58 -7.79 -8.53
N ARG A 112 -1.25 -7.19 -9.53
CA ARG A 112 -0.61 -6.81 -10.80
C ARG A 112 0.53 -5.82 -10.62
N HIS A 113 0.36 -4.85 -9.72
CA HIS A 113 1.37 -3.84 -9.46
C HIS A 113 2.61 -4.43 -8.79
N LEU A 114 2.44 -5.38 -7.87
CA LEU A 114 3.53 -6.05 -7.15
C LEU A 114 4.10 -7.25 -7.92
N GLY A 115 3.61 -7.54 -9.14
CA GLY A 115 4.11 -8.62 -9.98
C GLY A 115 3.62 -10.02 -9.60
N TYR A 116 2.57 -10.14 -8.80
CA TYR A 116 1.98 -11.43 -8.42
C TYR A 116 0.89 -11.86 -9.40
N ALA A 117 0.80 -13.16 -9.63
CA ALA A 117 -0.33 -13.75 -10.34
C ALA A 117 -1.62 -13.46 -9.55
N THR A 118 -2.62 -12.95 -10.24
CA THR A 118 -3.91 -12.66 -9.63
C THR A 118 -4.62 -13.98 -9.31
N PRO A 119 -5.21 -14.15 -8.12
CA PRO A 119 -6.05 -15.30 -7.87
C PRO A 119 -7.18 -15.26 -8.91
N ARG A 120 -7.35 -16.33 -9.69
CA ARG A 120 -8.51 -16.46 -10.57
C ARG A 120 -9.73 -16.41 -9.67
N LEU A 121 -10.47 -15.29 -9.71
CA LEU A 121 -11.85 -15.33 -9.27
C LEU A 121 -12.49 -16.48 -10.06
N PRO A 122 -13.18 -17.44 -9.40
CA PRO A 122 -14.00 -18.36 -10.15
C PRO A 122 -14.91 -17.48 -10.99
N LEU A 123 -14.81 -17.61 -12.32
CA LEU A 123 -15.79 -17.04 -13.23
C LEU A 123 -17.14 -17.47 -12.65
N ALA A 124 -17.90 -16.51 -12.13
CA ALA A 124 -19.25 -16.80 -11.68
C ALA A 124 -19.94 -17.45 -12.88
N ASP A 125 -20.31 -18.71 -12.71
CA ASP A 125 -20.96 -19.56 -13.69
C ASP A 125 -22.14 -18.77 -14.29
N GLN A 126 -21.94 -18.18 -15.48
CA GLN A 126 -23.01 -17.51 -16.24
C GLN A 126 -23.88 -18.56 -16.93
N GLY A 127 -24.44 -19.50 -16.16
CA GLY A 127 -25.06 -20.69 -16.73
C GLY A 127 -26.04 -21.45 -15.85
N LEU A 128 -26.74 -20.81 -14.91
CA LEU A 128 -27.66 -21.50 -14.00
C LEU A 128 -29.06 -20.87 -13.94
N PHE A 129 -29.69 -20.67 -15.10
CA PHE A 129 -31.14 -20.78 -15.21
C PHE A 129 -31.47 -21.53 -16.52
N PRO A 130 -31.86 -22.81 -16.48
CA PRO A 130 -32.55 -23.38 -17.63
C PRO A 130 -33.90 -22.66 -17.77
N GLU A 131 -34.15 -22.07 -18.93
CA GLU A 131 -35.47 -21.56 -19.32
C GLU A 131 -36.50 -22.69 -19.19
N PRO A 132 -37.62 -22.51 -18.47
CA PRO A 132 -38.68 -23.49 -18.46
C PRO A 132 -39.37 -23.53 -19.83
N SER A 133 -39.39 -24.72 -20.41
CA SER A 133 -40.05 -25.10 -21.65
C SER A 133 -41.57 -24.94 -21.62
#